data_AF-Q4QKX3-F1
#
_entry.id   AF-Q4QKX3-F1
#
_cell.length_a   1.000
_cell.length_b   1.000
_cell.length_c   1.000
_cell.angle_alpha   90.00
_cell.angle_beta   90.00
_cell.angle_gamma   90.00
#
_symmetry.space_group_name_H-M   'P 1'
#
loop_
_entity.id
_entity.type
_entity.pdbx_description
1 polymer ?
#
loop_
_entity_poly.entity_id
_entity_poly.type
_entity_poly.pdbx_seq_one_letter_code
_entity_poly.pdbx_strand_id
1 'polypeptide(L)'
;MNSKDIQRTLHRDCKNASGGITTLALTLGKSPNILGNKLNVECENNHLSFIEALDLIEITNSTRTVAAIADKIDHLIVPMPKCASCCADVVQGFLDITTNAGKIGEQIKSAVHPNSDLGRELSNKEKQTISASIDALIESALCLKWELEQ
;
A
#
# COMPACT_ATOMS: atom_id res chain seq x y z
N MET A 1 13.50 7.78 4.53
CA MET A 1 13.99 7.41 3.17
C MET A 1 14.17 8.68 2.33
N ASN A 2 15.23 8.83 1.51
CA ASN A 2 15.44 10.05 0.71
C ASN A 2 14.79 9.96 -0.69
N SER A 3 14.70 11.08 -1.43
CA SER A 3 14.04 11.08 -2.75
C SER A 3 14.72 10.19 -3.80
N LYS A 4 16.04 10.00 -3.73
CA LYS A 4 16.76 9.10 -4.63
C LYS A 4 16.40 7.64 -4.36
N ASP A 5 16.19 7.26 -3.10
CA ASP A 5 15.79 5.89 -2.75
C ASP A 5 14.39 5.53 -3.28
N ILE A 6 13.47 6.51 -3.30
CA ILE A 6 12.14 6.37 -3.91
C ILE A 6 12.26 6.11 -5.41
N GLN A 7 13.06 6.92 -6.12
CA GLN A 7 13.27 6.73 -7.55
C GLN A 7 13.99 5.41 -7.86
N ARG A 8 14.92 4.95 -7.01
CA ARG A 8 15.53 3.61 -7.13
C ARG A 8 14.49 2.50 -7.01
N THR A 9 13.50 2.67 -6.14
CA THR A 9 12.38 1.73 -5.98
C THR A 9 11.56 1.66 -7.27
N LEU A 10 11.17 2.82 -7.81
CA LEU A 10 10.46 2.89 -9.09
C LEU A 10 11.26 2.28 -10.24
N HIS A 11 12.55 2.60 -10.34
CA HIS A 11 13.43 2.04 -11.37
C HIS A 11 13.51 0.51 -11.28
N ARG A 12 13.57 -0.07 -10.08
CA ARG A 12 13.53 -1.52 -9.90
C ARG A 12 12.22 -2.12 -10.42
N ASP A 13 11.09 -1.48 -10.13
CA ASP A 13 9.78 -1.95 -10.59
C ASP A 13 9.66 -1.83 -12.13
N CYS A 14 10.15 -0.75 -12.73
CA CYS A 14 10.22 -0.60 -14.19
C CYS A 14 11.11 -1.66 -14.86
N LYS A 15 12.21 -2.07 -14.21
CA LYS A 15 13.06 -3.17 -14.72
C LYS A 15 12.37 -4.52 -14.69
N ASN A 16 11.55 -4.76 -13.67
CA ASN A 16 10.85 -6.03 -13.45
C ASN A 16 9.50 -6.11 -14.18
N ALA A 17 9.02 -5.00 -14.74
CA ALA A 17 7.81 -4.96 -15.54
C ALA A 17 7.93 -5.87 -16.78
N SER A 18 6.79 -6.34 -17.30
CA SER A 18 6.76 -7.15 -18.52
C SER A 18 7.35 -6.37 -19.71
N GLY A 19 8.40 -6.91 -20.34
CA GLY A 19 9.14 -6.22 -21.41
C GLY A 19 10.09 -5.11 -20.94
N GLY A 20 10.17 -4.87 -19.63
CA GLY A 20 11.10 -3.96 -18.97
C GLY A 20 11.04 -2.52 -19.46
N ILE A 21 12.17 -1.82 -19.32
CA ILE A 21 12.31 -0.39 -19.67
C ILE A 21 12.00 -0.14 -21.16
N THR A 22 12.32 -1.09 -22.04
CA THR A 22 12.09 -0.94 -23.48
C THR A 22 10.60 -0.79 -23.80
N THR A 23 9.76 -1.70 -23.31
CA THR A 23 8.32 -1.64 -23.54
C THR A 23 7.71 -0.40 -22.90
N LEU A 24 8.09 -0.09 -21.65
CA LEU A 24 7.61 1.11 -20.95
C LEU A 24 7.96 2.39 -21.70
N ALA A 25 9.17 2.49 -22.26
CA ALA A 25 9.57 3.65 -23.04
C ALA A 25 8.69 3.84 -24.28
N LEU A 26 8.37 2.76 -24.99
CA LEU A 26 7.47 2.82 -26.15
C LEU A 26 6.05 3.25 -25.74
N THR A 27 5.52 2.73 -24.62
CA THR A 27 4.22 3.16 -24.07
C THR A 27 4.19 4.66 -23.77
N LEU A 28 5.29 5.21 -23.27
CA LEU A 28 5.43 6.64 -22.99
C LEU A 28 5.86 7.49 -24.20
N GLY A 29 5.95 6.91 -25.40
CA GLY A 29 6.39 7.61 -26.62
C GLY A 29 7.85 8.09 -26.57
N LYS A 30 8.73 7.36 -25.88
CA LYS A 30 10.14 7.70 -25.67
C LYS A 30 11.07 6.62 -26.20
N SER A 31 12.35 6.98 -26.38
CA SER A 31 13.38 5.98 -26.62
C SER A 31 13.77 5.26 -25.33
N PRO A 32 14.09 3.95 -25.38
CA PRO A 32 14.52 3.18 -24.20
C PRO A 32 15.75 3.78 -23.51
N ASN A 33 16.70 4.32 -24.27
CA ASN A 33 17.90 4.97 -23.72
C ASN A 33 17.54 6.25 -22.94
N ILE A 34 16.61 7.06 -23.45
CA ILE A 34 16.17 8.27 -22.75
C ILE A 34 15.45 7.91 -21.44
N LEU A 35 14.52 6.95 -21.47
CA LEU A 35 13.82 6.52 -20.27
C LEU A 35 14.77 5.87 -19.25
N GLY A 36 15.71 5.04 -19.71
CA GLY A 36 16.73 4.42 -18.86
C GLY A 36 17.60 5.45 -18.14
N ASN A 37 18.01 6.52 -18.85
CA ASN A 37 18.74 7.63 -18.23
C ASN A 37 17.87 8.40 -17.22
N LYS A 38 16.59 8.64 -17.55
CA LYS A 38 15.63 9.28 -16.64
C LYS A 38 15.39 8.51 -15.34
N LEU A 39 15.41 7.18 -15.41
CA LEU A 39 15.26 6.31 -14.23
C LEU A 39 16.57 6.16 -13.43
N ASN A 40 17.72 6.49 -14.02
CA ASN A 40 19.01 6.41 -13.36
C ASN A 40 19.22 7.60 -12.41
N VAL A 41 19.20 7.33 -11.10
CA VAL A 41 19.39 8.36 -10.06
C VAL A 41 20.79 8.96 -9.99
N GLU A 42 21.76 8.34 -10.65
CA GLU A 42 23.13 8.86 -10.80
C GLU A 42 23.29 9.71 -12.07
N CYS A 43 22.27 9.76 -12.93
CA CYS A 43 22.28 10.65 -14.09
C CYS A 43 21.87 12.07 -13.66
N GLU A 44 22.83 12.99 -13.70
CA GLU A 44 22.60 14.40 -13.32
C GLU A 44 21.75 15.15 -14.34
N ASN A 45 21.64 14.64 -15.57
CA ASN A 45 20.86 15.23 -16.64
C ASN A 45 19.69 14.31 -17.02
N ASN A 46 18.63 14.88 -17.61
CA ASN A 46 17.42 14.15 -17.99
C ASN A 46 16.69 13.52 -16.80
N HIS A 47 16.16 14.32 -15.88
CA HIS A 47 15.36 13.78 -14.79
C HIS A 47 13.99 13.26 -15.27
N LEU A 48 13.46 12.29 -14.52
CA LEU A 48 12.08 11.85 -14.65
C LEU A 48 11.16 13.01 -14.30
N SER A 49 10.26 13.37 -15.21
CA SER A 49 9.24 14.38 -14.92
C SER A 49 8.19 13.81 -13.95
N PHE A 50 7.45 14.69 -13.29
CA PHE A 50 6.39 14.24 -12.37
C PHE A 50 5.32 13.40 -13.09
N ILE A 51 4.90 13.81 -14.28
CA ILE A 51 3.92 13.08 -15.10
C ILE A 51 4.45 11.70 -15.48
N GLU A 52 5.70 11.63 -15.97
CA GLU A 52 6.32 10.34 -16.31
C GLU A 52 6.42 9.42 -15.10
N ALA A 53 6.70 9.97 -13.91
CA ALA A 53 6.73 9.18 -12.69
C ALA A 53 5.37 8.60 -12.32
N LEU A 54 4.29 9.40 -12.44
CA LEU A 54 2.92 8.94 -12.19
C LEU A 54 2.52 7.83 -13.17
N ASP A 55 2.75 8.03 -14.47
CA ASP A 55 2.42 7.03 -15.49
C ASP A 55 3.15 5.70 -15.22
N LEU A 56 4.44 5.77 -14.87
CA LEU A 56 5.22 4.57 -14.55
C LEU A 56 4.72 3.87 -13.29
N ILE A 57 4.37 4.63 -12.24
CA ILE A 57 3.81 4.08 -11.00
C ILE A 57 2.51 3.33 -11.30
N GLU A 58 1.63 3.92 -12.12
CA GLU A 58 0.35 3.33 -12.53
C GLU A 58 0.58 2.06 -13.37
N ILE A 59 1.36 2.14 -14.45
CA ILE A 59 1.62 1.01 -15.36
C ILE A 59 2.26 -0.17 -14.60
N THR A 60 3.16 0.12 -13.65
CA THR A 60 3.85 -0.93 -12.89
C THR A 60 3.14 -1.33 -11.61
N ASN A 61 2.02 -0.68 -11.26
CA ASN A 61 1.34 -0.81 -9.97
C ASN A 61 2.33 -0.74 -8.79
N SER A 62 3.25 0.24 -8.82
CA SER A 62 4.36 0.37 -7.85
C SER A 62 3.88 0.91 -6.50
N THR A 63 3.10 0.11 -5.76
CA THR A 63 2.58 0.46 -4.43
C THR A 63 3.69 0.79 -3.44
N ARG A 64 4.86 0.14 -3.57
CA ARG A 64 6.05 0.44 -2.76
C ARG A 64 6.55 1.86 -2.97
N THR A 65 6.57 2.35 -4.21
CA THR A 65 6.97 3.73 -4.50
C THR A 65 5.96 4.71 -3.91
N VAL A 66 4.66 4.43 -4.02
CA VAL A 66 3.62 5.30 -3.43
C VAL A 66 3.72 5.32 -1.90
N ALA A 67 3.89 4.17 -1.25
CA ALA A 67 4.09 4.08 0.19
C ALA A 67 5.33 4.87 0.64
N ALA A 68 6.41 4.75 -0.13
CA ALA A 68 7.66 5.46 0.11
C ALA A 68 7.52 6.99 0.00
N ILE A 69 6.63 7.48 -0.88
CA ILE A 69 6.30 8.90 -1.01
C ILE A 69 5.47 9.36 0.20
N ALA A 70 4.44 8.60 0.57
CA ALA A 70 3.57 8.91 1.71
C ALA A 70 4.34 8.95 3.05
N ASP A 71 5.27 8.02 3.24
CA ASP A 71 6.16 7.96 4.42
C ASP A 71 6.97 9.25 4.62
N LYS A 72 7.33 9.96 3.53
CA LYS A 72 8.09 11.22 3.66
C LYS A 72 7.33 12.34 4.36
N ILE A 73 6.01 12.24 4.41
CA ILE A 73 5.13 13.24 5.01
C ILE A 73 4.35 12.64 6.19
N ASP A 74 4.84 11.54 6.78
CA ASP A 74 4.22 10.84 7.91
C ASP A 74 2.79 10.34 7.60
N HIS A 75 2.56 9.91 6.36
CA HIS A 75 1.30 9.31 5.92
C HIS A 75 1.46 7.83 5.56
N LEU A 76 0.39 7.07 5.76
CA LEU A 76 0.28 5.69 5.30
C LEU A 76 -0.68 5.64 4.10
N ILE A 77 -0.39 4.75 3.16
CA ILE A 77 -1.32 4.43 2.09
C ILE A 77 -2.24 3.29 2.54
N VAL A 78 -3.53 3.45 2.30
CA VAL A 78 -4.54 2.42 2.49
C VAL A 78 -5.21 2.17 1.13
N PRO A 79 -5.44 0.92 0.72
CA PRO A 79 -6.25 0.64 -0.45
C PRO A 79 -7.64 1.26 -0.31
N MET A 80 -8.23 1.67 -1.44
CA MET A 80 -9.60 2.16 -1.43
C MET A 80 -10.54 1.06 -0.92
N PRO A 81 -11.38 1.32 0.09
CA PRO A 81 -12.28 0.31 0.64
C PRO A 81 -13.38 -0.05 -0.34
N LYS A 82 -13.87 -1.29 -0.28
CA LYS A 82 -15.01 -1.74 -1.08
C LYS A 82 -16.30 -1.57 -0.28
N CYS A 83 -16.78 -0.34 -0.19
CA CYS A 83 -17.99 -0.04 0.55
C CYS A 83 -19.22 -0.52 -0.23
N ALA A 84 -20.04 -1.36 0.40
CA ALA A 84 -21.32 -1.76 -0.17
C ALA A 84 -22.26 -0.54 -0.16
N SER A 85 -22.59 -0.05 -1.35
CA SER A 85 -23.34 1.19 -1.58
C SER A 85 -24.85 1.07 -1.31
N CYS A 86 -25.28 0.37 -0.26
CA CYS A 86 -26.70 0.19 0.04
C CYS A 86 -27.02 0.58 1.48
N CYS A 87 -27.77 1.68 1.60
CA CYS A 87 -28.49 2.14 2.79
C CYS A 87 -27.67 2.06 4.08
N ALA A 88 -26.80 3.06 4.28
CA ALA A 88 -25.94 3.22 5.43
C ALA A 88 -26.73 3.26 6.74
N ASP A 89 -26.83 2.11 7.41
CA ASP A 89 -27.05 2.11 8.85
C ASP A 89 -25.71 2.44 9.52
N VAL A 90 -25.50 3.73 9.82
CA VAL A 90 -24.35 4.24 10.58
C VAL A 90 -24.16 3.46 11.88
N VAL A 91 -25.26 3.03 12.52
CA VAL A 91 -25.22 2.20 13.73
C VAL A 91 -24.64 0.84 13.41
N GLN A 92 -25.09 0.18 12.34
CA GLN A 92 -24.53 -1.09 11.89
C GLN A 92 -23.03 -0.97 11.57
N GLY A 93 -22.62 0.09 10.87
CA GLY A 93 -21.20 0.33 10.58
C GLY A 93 -20.35 0.48 11.85
N PHE A 94 -20.85 1.18 12.87
CA PHE A 94 -20.19 1.28 14.17
C PHE A 94 -20.16 -0.06 14.92
N LEU A 95 -21.25 -0.84 14.87
CA LEU A 95 -21.32 -2.18 15.45
C LEU A 95 -20.33 -3.15 14.78
N ASP A 96 -20.13 -3.04 13.48
CA ASP A 96 -19.16 -3.86 12.74
C ASP A 96 -17.72 -3.54 13.17
N ILE A 97 -17.39 -2.26 13.32
CA ILE A 97 -16.08 -1.80 13.84
C ILE A 97 -15.83 -2.38 15.24
N THR A 98 -16.79 -2.22 16.17
CA THR A 98 -16.63 -2.70 17.55
C THR A 98 -16.53 -4.23 17.62
N THR A 99 -17.31 -4.94 16.81
CA THR A 99 -17.26 -6.40 16.69
C THR A 99 -15.90 -6.87 16.17
N ASN A 100 -15.37 -6.23 15.13
CA ASN A 100 -14.07 -6.59 14.56
C ASN A 100 -12.92 -6.27 15.52
N ALA A 101 -12.97 -5.14 16.23
CA ALA A 101 -12.01 -4.81 17.29
C ALA A 101 -12.01 -5.86 18.42
N GLY A 102 -13.20 -6.30 18.85
CA GLY A 102 -13.34 -7.36 19.86
C GLY A 102 -12.72 -8.69 19.41
N LYS A 103 -12.93 -9.11 18.16
CA LYS A 103 -12.32 -10.32 17.57
C LYS A 103 -10.79 -10.23 17.57
N ILE A 104 -10.22 -9.10 17.17
CA ILE A 104 -8.77 -8.87 17.19
C ILE A 104 -8.23 -8.99 18.63
N GLY A 105 -8.91 -8.38 19.60
CA GLY A 105 -8.54 -8.47 21.01
C GLY A 105 -8.50 -9.93 21.51
N GLU A 106 -9.51 -10.73 21.17
CA GLU A 106 -9.56 -12.15 21.54
C GLU A 106 -8.46 -12.98 20.86
N GLN A 107 -8.16 -12.70 19.57
CA GLN A 107 -7.06 -13.34 18.85
C GLN A 107 -5.70 -13.04 19.50
N ILE A 108 -5.44 -11.77 19.80
CA ILE A 108 -4.19 -11.35 20.46
C ILE A 108 -4.08 -12.02 21.84
N LYS A 109 -5.13 -11.93 22.66
CA LYS A 109 -5.18 -12.53 23.99
C LYS A 109 -4.91 -14.04 23.96
N SER A 110 -5.49 -14.74 22.99
CA SER A 110 -5.29 -16.18 22.81
C SER A 110 -3.85 -16.50 22.40
N ALA A 111 -3.28 -15.72 21.48
CA ALA A 111 -1.93 -15.94 20.96
C ALA A 111 -0.82 -15.64 21.99
N VAL A 112 -0.99 -14.61 22.82
CA VAL A 112 -0.02 -14.23 23.86
C VAL A 112 -0.25 -14.94 25.20
N HIS A 113 -1.12 -15.94 25.23
CA HIS A 113 -1.45 -16.68 26.45
C HIS A 113 -0.20 -17.42 26.96
N PRO A 114 0.08 -17.46 28.28
CA PRO A 114 1.30 -18.09 28.82
C PRO A 114 1.51 -19.57 28.45
N ASN A 115 0.43 -20.26 28.08
CA ASN A 115 0.44 -21.66 27.65
C ASN A 115 0.35 -21.83 26.11
N SER A 116 0.52 -20.75 25.33
CA SER A 116 0.61 -20.88 23.87
C SER A 116 1.98 -21.45 23.49
N ASP A 117 2.07 -22.04 22.29
CA ASP A 117 3.28 -22.71 21.81
C ASP A 117 4.52 -21.79 21.78
N LEU A 118 4.33 -20.46 21.72
CA LEU A 118 5.38 -19.45 21.71
C LEU A 118 5.30 -18.48 22.92
N GLY A 119 4.45 -18.77 23.90
CA GLY A 119 4.25 -17.95 25.09
C GLY A 119 3.70 -16.55 24.78
N ARG A 120 4.52 -15.50 24.96
CA ARG A 120 4.10 -14.10 24.71
C ARG A 120 4.37 -13.62 23.29
N GLU A 121 5.04 -14.42 22.47
CA GLU A 121 5.39 -14.05 21.11
C GLU A 121 4.35 -14.56 20.11
N LEU A 122 4.03 -13.72 19.12
CA LEU A 122 3.15 -14.11 18.02
C LEU A 122 3.94 -14.87 16.95
N SER A 123 3.46 -16.04 16.56
CA SER A 123 3.94 -16.76 15.38
C SER A 123 3.69 -15.95 14.10
N ASN A 124 4.39 -16.28 13.02
CA ASN A 124 4.16 -15.64 11.71
C ASN A 124 2.72 -15.83 11.22
N LYS A 125 2.11 -16.98 11.50
CA LYS A 125 0.73 -17.27 11.11
C LYS A 125 -0.25 -16.41 11.90
N GLU A 126 -0.06 -16.27 13.21
CA GLU A 126 -0.90 -15.41 14.05
C GLU A 126 -0.76 -13.94 13.65
N LYS A 127 0.47 -13.47 13.39
CA LYS A 127 0.70 -12.11 12.86
C LYS A 127 -0.07 -11.87 11.57
N GLN A 128 -0.06 -12.82 10.64
CA GLN A 128 -0.82 -12.72 9.39
C GLN A 128 -2.34 -12.69 9.63
N THR A 129 -2.87 -13.56 10.50
CA THR A 129 -4.30 -13.60 10.82
C THR A 129 -4.77 -12.33 11.53
N ILE A 130 -4.00 -11.84 12.50
CA ILE A 130 -4.28 -10.59 13.21
C ILE A 130 -4.21 -9.41 12.24
N SER A 131 -3.18 -9.36 11.38
CA SER A 131 -3.04 -8.31 10.35
C SER A 131 -4.24 -8.27 9.42
N ALA A 132 -4.69 -9.41 8.90
CA ALA A 132 -5.88 -9.47 8.05
C ALA A 132 -7.16 -8.99 8.77
N SER A 133 -7.26 -9.25 10.08
CA SER A 133 -8.38 -8.79 10.90
C SER A 133 -8.32 -7.27 11.14
N ILE A 134 -7.10 -6.72 11.32
CA ILE A 134 -6.86 -5.27 11.39
C ILE A 134 -7.22 -4.60 10.05
N ASP A 135 -6.83 -5.19 8.92
CA ASP A 135 -7.17 -4.66 7.59
C ASP A 135 -8.69 -4.56 7.40
N ALA A 136 -9.44 -5.59 7.83
CA ALA A 136 -10.90 -5.56 7.80
C ALA A 136 -11.50 -4.47 8.71
N LEU A 137 -10.92 -4.24 9.89
CA LEU A 137 -11.32 -3.16 10.79
C LEU A 137 -11.08 -1.78 10.16
N ILE A 138 -9.91 -1.59 9.52
CA ILE A 138 -9.58 -0.35 8.80
C ILE A 138 -10.58 -0.12 7.67
N GLU A 139 -10.90 -1.16 6.88
CA GLU A 139 -11.89 -1.06 5.80
C GLU A 139 -13.27 -0.64 6.33
N SER A 140 -13.77 -1.28 7.41
CA SER A 140 -15.05 -0.88 8.05
C SER A 140 -15.03 0.57 8.52
N ALA A 141 -13.92 1.02 9.13
CA ALA A 141 -13.78 2.39 9.62
C ALA A 141 -13.73 3.41 8.47
N LEU A 142 -13.04 3.09 7.37
CA LEU A 142 -12.98 3.95 6.19
C LEU A 142 -14.34 4.04 5.50
N CYS A 143 -15.08 2.94 5.38
CA CYS A 143 -16.44 2.98 4.83
C CYS A 143 -17.38 3.82 5.68
N LEU A 144 -17.37 3.65 7.01
CA LEU A 144 -18.17 4.48 7.89
C LEU A 144 -17.81 5.96 7.77
N LYS A 145 -16.50 6.29 7.74
CA LYS A 145 -16.03 7.65 7.54
C LYS A 145 -16.52 8.23 6.21
N TRP A 146 -16.43 7.47 5.13
CA TRP A 146 -16.88 7.87 3.81
C TRP A 146 -18.37 8.19 3.78
N GLU A 147 -19.21 7.36 4.42
CA GLU A 147 -20.65 7.60 4.53
C GLU A 147 -20.98 8.86 5.35
N LEU A 148 -20.19 9.16 6.39
CA LEU A 148 -20.38 10.36 7.21
C LEU A 148 -19.94 11.66 6.52
N GLU A 149 -19.10 11.57 5.48
CA GLU A 149 -18.60 12.71 4.71
C GLU A 149 -19.47 13.06 3.48
N GLN A 150 -20.50 12.25 3.17
CA GLN A 150 -21.51 12.53 2.15
C GLN A 150 -22.71 13.31 2.70
#